data_AF-A0A3A9WCC5-F1
#
_entry.id   AF-A0A3A9WCC5-F1
#
_cell.length_a   1.000
_cell.length_b   1.000
_cell.length_c   1.000
_cell.angle_alpha   90.00
_cell.angle_beta   90.00
_cell.angle_gamma   90.00
#
_symmetry.space_group_name_H-M   'P 1'
#
loop_
_entity.id
_entity.type
_entity.pdbx_description
1 polymer ?
#
loop_
_entity_poly.entity_id
_entity_poly.type
_entity_poly.pdbx_seq_one_letter_code
_entity_poly.pdbx_strand_id
1 'polypeptide(L)'
;MKPETKYTKSGLVNIAYQVFGSGPVDLVYIPGWVSNIDWMWSCPELVDFFTELGKFARVILFDKRGTGLSDRVVEFATLEERMEDITAVMDAVGSEKAVLFGHSEGGSVSALFSATYPDRVISLITFGIFAKRKYSNDYPWAPTDQERQVVYDMIENDWGSGDMNLASLAPSKAKDQAFMDWLASYFRLGASPSAALKLTRMNTQVDIIGILGSIKVPTLLLQRTDDIDVKIQEGQFIAERIPGSKFLELEGSDHLFWVGDTDVILEAMKAFINDIEPAPVYEKKLFTVMVGRTISLGLNNSEHQEVIRNYIKQYKGNIVEYTSQTFIATFEGPSKAVFCGSDLVKAMKAIHAPLSLGIDIKECFVQHCICEQTENFEVAIFEQSVPYQIILTQTVKNLLLGSGVNLAPHKTNFKTASGECISLYTVVENLKLDTLQDTDQHRLAKHNSFLEKVLQNIYNHLSNDCFGVTTLCREIGVSERQLQRKLKAITNKSPNQLISSVRLHHAKELLLDQENTVAEIAFRTGFSSPSYFSKCFKKEFSVSPSDLISS
;
A
#
# COMPACT_ATOMS: atom_id res chain seq x y z
N MET A 1 -26.54 -1.20 -18.99
CA MET A 1 -26.01 -2.57 -19.18
C MET A 1 -24.68 -2.64 -18.44
N LYS A 2 -24.42 -3.72 -17.69
CA LYS A 2 -23.15 -3.89 -16.96
C LYS A 2 -21.96 -3.89 -17.94
N PRO A 3 -20.89 -3.11 -17.71
CA PRO A 3 -19.69 -3.12 -18.54
C PRO A 3 -18.91 -4.44 -18.43
N GLU A 4 -18.04 -4.70 -19.39
CA GLU A 4 -17.13 -5.85 -19.36
C GLU A 4 -16.03 -5.65 -18.30
N THR A 5 -15.84 -6.65 -17.44
CA THR A 5 -14.75 -6.68 -16.46
C THR A 5 -13.45 -7.13 -17.12
N LYS A 6 -12.40 -6.34 -16.93
CA LYS A 6 -11.04 -6.56 -17.45
C LYS A 6 -10.03 -6.57 -16.30
N TYR A 7 -8.80 -6.97 -16.59
CA TYR A 7 -7.73 -7.06 -15.62
C TYR A 7 -6.45 -6.41 -16.14
N THR A 8 -5.74 -5.72 -15.24
CA THR A 8 -4.38 -5.20 -15.48
C THR A 8 -3.44 -5.67 -14.38
N LYS A 9 -2.13 -5.57 -14.61
CA LYS A 9 -1.11 -5.91 -13.62
C LYS A 9 -0.62 -4.67 -12.89
N SER A 10 -0.66 -4.73 -11.56
CA SER A 10 -0.01 -3.78 -10.65
C SER A 10 1.02 -4.58 -9.84
N GLY A 11 2.29 -4.49 -10.25
CA GLY A 11 3.32 -5.42 -9.80
C GLY A 11 2.94 -6.87 -10.11
N LEU A 12 2.85 -7.72 -9.08
CA LEU A 12 2.49 -9.13 -9.23
C LEU A 12 0.97 -9.39 -9.20
N VAL A 13 0.18 -8.39 -8.78
CA VAL A 13 -1.25 -8.50 -8.46
C VAL A 13 -2.09 -8.13 -9.68
N ASN A 14 -3.16 -8.89 -9.94
CA ASN A 14 -4.17 -8.52 -10.93
C ASN A 14 -5.20 -7.55 -10.32
N ILE A 15 -5.43 -6.43 -11.00
CA ILE A 15 -6.43 -5.42 -10.64
C ILE A 15 -7.60 -5.50 -11.62
N ALA A 16 -8.79 -5.81 -11.11
CA ALA A 16 -10.02 -5.86 -11.88
C ALA A 16 -10.58 -4.45 -12.10
N TYR A 17 -10.96 -4.13 -13.33
CA TYR A 17 -11.51 -2.83 -13.69
C TYR A 17 -12.58 -2.91 -14.77
N GLN A 18 -13.37 -1.86 -14.88
CA GLN A 18 -14.43 -1.64 -15.86
C GLN A 18 -14.34 -0.20 -16.40
N VAL A 19 -14.74 -0.02 -17.66
CA VAL A 19 -14.80 1.30 -18.30
C VAL A 19 -16.16 1.49 -18.92
N PHE A 20 -16.79 2.63 -18.69
CA PHE A 20 -18.09 2.99 -19.25
C PHE A 20 -18.27 4.51 -19.37
N GLY A 21 -19.37 4.93 -19.97
CA GLY A 21 -19.60 6.33 -20.29
C GLY A 21 -18.87 6.78 -21.55
N SER A 22 -19.26 7.95 -22.04
CA SER A 22 -18.76 8.51 -23.30
C SER A 22 -18.44 10.00 -23.19
N GLY A 23 -18.29 10.51 -21.97
CA GLY A 23 -17.91 11.89 -21.74
C GLY A 23 -16.47 12.19 -22.19
N PRO A 24 -16.13 13.46 -22.41
CA PRO A 24 -14.83 13.87 -22.95
C PRO A 24 -13.68 13.81 -21.93
N VAL A 25 -13.98 13.63 -20.65
CA VAL A 25 -13.01 13.62 -19.56
C VAL A 25 -12.93 12.23 -18.94
N ASP A 26 -11.72 11.74 -18.72
CA ASP A 26 -11.50 10.53 -17.95
C ASP A 26 -11.72 10.81 -16.47
N LEU A 27 -12.53 9.97 -15.83
CA LEU A 27 -12.73 9.99 -14.38
C LEU A 27 -12.42 8.62 -13.80
N VAL A 28 -11.41 8.55 -12.94
CA VAL A 28 -11.10 7.34 -12.19
C VAL A 28 -11.85 7.42 -10.87
N TYR A 29 -12.74 6.46 -10.61
CA TYR A 29 -13.38 6.34 -9.30
C TYR A 29 -12.59 5.35 -8.43
N ILE A 30 -12.13 5.84 -7.27
CA ILE A 30 -11.39 5.07 -6.27
C ILE A 30 -12.37 4.74 -5.13
N PRO A 31 -12.82 3.47 -5.01
CA PRO A 31 -13.78 3.10 -3.97
C PRO A 31 -13.21 3.27 -2.56
N GLY A 32 -14.13 3.36 -1.58
CA GLY A 32 -13.80 3.40 -0.16
C GLY A 32 -13.34 2.05 0.41
N TRP A 33 -13.90 1.66 1.56
CA TRP A 33 -13.41 0.53 2.35
C TRP A 33 -13.33 -0.80 1.57
N VAL A 34 -14.47 -1.34 1.15
CA VAL A 34 -14.60 -2.60 0.42
C VAL A 34 -15.47 -2.38 -0.81
N SER A 35 -15.04 -2.95 -1.93
CA SER A 35 -15.75 -2.84 -3.20
C SER A 35 -15.93 -4.17 -3.91
N ASN A 36 -16.90 -4.19 -4.83
CA ASN A 36 -17.03 -5.23 -5.84
C ASN A 36 -17.66 -4.61 -7.10
N ILE A 37 -16.85 -4.37 -8.12
CA ILE A 37 -17.28 -3.65 -9.33
C ILE A 37 -18.38 -4.37 -10.12
N ASP A 38 -18.50 -5.69 -9.98
CA ASP A 38 -19.58 -6.46 -10.61
C ASP A 38 -20.90 -6.30 -9.87
N TRP A 39 -20.85 -6.27 -8.54
CA TRP A 39 -22.04 -6.18 -7.69
C TRP A 39 -22.57 -4.75 -7.53
N MET A 40 -21.77 -3.72 -7.83
CA MET A 40 -22.27 -2.34 -7.89
C MET A 40 -23.47 -2.19 -8.85
N TRP A 41 -23.47 -2.93 -9.96
CA TRP A 41 -24.53 -2.87 -10.98
C TRP A 41 -25.84 -3.56 -10.60
N SER A 42 -25.92 -4.15 -9.40
CA SER A 42 -27.19 -4.68 -8.86
C SER A 42 -27.88 -3.72 -7.89
N CYS A 43 -27.28 -2.57 -7.56
CA CYS A 43 -27.93 -1.49 -6.81
C CYS A 43 -28.49 -0.45 -7.79
N PRO A 44 -29.82 -0.25 -7.84
CA PRO A 44 -30.45 0.74 -8.72
C PRO A 44 -29.86 2.14 -8.55
N GLU A 45 -29.63 2.58 -7.30
CA GLU A 45 -29.13 3.92 -7.01
C GLU A 45 -27.70 4.16 -7.54
N LEU A 46 -26.83 3.15 -7.47
CA LEU A 46 -25.50 3.21 -8.09
C LEU A 46 -25.58 3.19 -9.61
N VAL A 47 -26.47 2.37 -10.18
CA VAL A 47 -26.65 2.29 -11.63
C VAL A 47 -27.13 3.63 -12.19
N ASP A 48 -28.07 4.28 -11.51
CA ASP A 48 -28.59 5.58 -11.90
C ASP A 48 -27.49 6.65 -11.80
N PHE A 49 -26.77 6.70 -10.67
CA PHE A 49 -25.64 7.62 -10.49
C PHE A 49 -24.55 7.43 -11.57
N PHE A 50 -24.14 6.19 -11.83
CA PHE A 50 -23.14 5.88 -12.86
C PHE A 50 -23.63 6.17 -14.27
N THR A 51 -24.93 6.00 -14.53
CA THR A 51 -25.52 6.34 -15.83
C THR A 51 -25.45 7.85 -16.06
N GLU A 52 -25.80 8.67 -15.07
CA GLU A 52 -25.71 10.13 -15.18
C GLU A 52 -24.26 10.62 -15.26
N LEU A 53 -23.37 10.08 -14.42
CA LEU A 53 -21.93 10.39 -14.45
C LEU A 53 -21.32 10.05 -15.82
N GLY A 54 -21.69 8.90 -16.38
CA GLY A 54 -21.22 8.42 -17.69
C GLY A 54 -21.64 9.29 -18.88
N LYS A 55 -22.63 10.19 -18.71
CA LYS A 55 -23.03 11.15 -19.76
C LYS A 55 -22.00 12.26 -19.95
N PHE A 56 -21.21 12.59 -18.94
CA PHE A 56 -20.22 13.68 -18.99
C PHE A 56 -18.80 13.26 -18.63
N ALA A 57 -18.57 12.00 -18.21
CA ALA A 57 -17.24 11.42 -18.05
C ALA A 57 -17.12 10.04 -18.72
N ARG A 58 -15.92 9.67 -19.15
CA ARG A 58 -15.51 8.27 -19.36
C ARG A 58 -15.03 7.75 -18.01
N VAL A 59 -15.87 6.95 -17.36
CA VAL A 59 -15.64 6.47 -16.00
C VAL A 59 -14.82 5.19 -16.02
N ILE A 60 -13.75 5.19 -15.23
CA ILE A 60 -12.82 4.10 -15.01
C ILE A 60 -13.00 3.65 -13.56
N LEU A 61 -13.59 2.48 -13.38
CA LEU A 61 -13.95 1.89 -12.08
C LEU A 61 -13.07 0.67 -11.84
N PHE A 62 -12.52 0.49 -10.64
CA PHE A 62 -11.72 -0.70 -10.32
C PHE A 62 -11.92 -1.16 -8.88
N ASP A 63 -11.67 -2.45 -8.66
CA ASP A 63 -11.53 -2.99 -7.30
C ASP A 63 -10.08 -2.81 -6.85
N LYS A 64 -9.86 -2.13 -5.72
CA LYS A 64 -8.53 -2.01 -5.11
C LYS A 64 -7.93 -3.40 -4.85
N ARG A 65 -6.60 -3.51 -4.81
CA ARG A 65 -5.95 -4.77 -4.41
C ARG A 65 -6.54 -5.28 -3.10
N GLY A 66 -6.85 -6.57 -3.04
CA GLY A 66 -7.48 -7.19 -1.88
C GLY A 66 -9.00 -7.08 -1.79
N THR A 67 -9.68 -6.32 -2.66
CA THR A 67 -11.14 -6.20 -2.69
C THR A 67 -11.74 -6.80 -3.96
N GLY A 68 -13.03 -7.14 -3.88
CA GLY A 68 -13.87 -7.56 -5.01
C GLY A 68 -13.26 -8.64 -5.87
N LEU A 69 -13.13 -8.33 -7.17
CA LEU A 69 -12.61 -9.21 -8.20
C LEU A 69 -11.08 -9.13 -8.38
N SER A 70 -10.41 -8.18 -7.73
CA SER A 70 -8.95 -8.08 -7.73
C SER A 70 -8.31 -9.16 -6.87
N ASP A 71 -7.05 -9.47 -7.17
CA ASP A 71 -6.30 -10.49 -6.44
C ASP A 71 -6.26 -10.18 -4.93
N ARG A 72 -6.36 -11.23 -4.12
CA ARG A 72 -6.30 -11.12 -2.66
C ARG A 72 -4.86 -11.00 -2.21
N VAL A 73 -4.56 -9.93 -1.48
CA VAL A 73 -3.24 -9.72 -0.89
C VAL A 73 -3.17 -10.44 0.45
N VAL A 74 -2.10 -11.21 0.68
CA VAL A 74 -1.87 -11.90 1.96
C VAL A 74 -1.35 -10.92 3.01
N GLU A 75 -0.50 -9.98 2.58
CA GLU A 75 0.15 -8.98 3.43
C GLU A 75 -0.54 -7.61 3.33
N PHE A 76 -0.19 -6.71 4.25
CA PHE A 76 -0.66 -5.33 4.24
C PHE A 76 -0.06 -4.57 3.06
N ALA A 77 -0.91 -3.91 2.27
CA ALA A 77 -0.44 -3.07 1.18
C ALA A 77 -0.09 -1.66 1.67
N THR A 78 1.06 -1.13 1.21
CA THR A 78 1.42 0.26 1.48
C THR A 78 0.50 1.24 0.75
N LEU A 79 0.53 2.51 1.15
CA LEU A 79 -0.16 3.56 0.40
C LEU A 79 0.48 3.77 -0.99
N GLU A 80 1.80 3.60 -1.10
CA GLU A 80 2.52 3.63 -2.37
C GLU A 80 2.02 2.54 -3.34
N GLU A 81 1.92 1.31 -2.86
CA GLU A 81 1.36 0.20 -3.63
C GLU A 81 -0.08 0.44 -4.09
N ARG A 82 -0.91 1.07 -3.24
CA ARG A 82 -2.28 1.43 -3.62
C ARG A 82 -2.32 2.54 -4.69
N MET A 83 -1.35 3.45 -4.70
CA MET A 83 -1.22 4.41 -5.81
C MET A 83 -0.80 3.74 -7.11
N GLU A 84 0.04 2.70 -7.05
CA GLU A 84 0.44 1.93 -8.24
C GLU A 84 -0.78 1.24 -8.90
N ASP A 85 -1.82 0.88 -8.15
CA ASP A 85 -3.08 0.36 -8.72
C ASP A 85 -3.79 1.38 -9.60
N ILE A 86 -3.83 2.65 -9.16
CA ILE A 86 -4.43 3.75 -9.93
C ILE A 86 -3.65 3.91 -11.24
N THR A 87 -2.31 3.98 -11.16
CA THR A 87 -1.43 4.07 -12.34
C THR A 87 -1.66 2.90 -13.30
N ALA A 88 -1.67 1.67 -12.80
CA ALA A 88 -1.82 0.47 -13.61
C ALA A 88 -3.14 0.42 -14.37
N VAL A 89 -4.24 0.88 -13.75
CA VAL A 89 -5.56 0.94 -14.38
C VAL A 89 -5.62 2.08 -15.39
N MET A 90 -5.09 3.26 -15.06
CA MET A 90 -5.00 4.38 -16.00
C MET A 90 -4.20 4.02 -17.24
N ASP A 91 -3.04 3.40 -17.08
CA ASP A 91 -2.17 2.99 -18.18
C ASP A 91 -2.84 1.92 -19.06
N ALA A 92 -3.54 0.94 -18.45
CA ALA A 92 -4.26 -0.11 -19.18
C ALA A 92 -5.38 0.39 -20.08
N VAL A 93 -5.95 1.56 -19.78
CA VAL A 93 -7.02 2.19 -20.57
C VAL A 93 -6.52 3.36 -21.42
N GLY A 94 -5.21 3.63 -21.41
CA GLY A 94 -4.60 4.74 -22.12
C GLY A 94 -4.99 6.12 -21.59
N SER A 95 -5.27 6.24 -20.29
CA SER A 95 -5.58 7.50 -19.62
C SER A 95 -4.30 8.20 -19.17
N GLU A 96 -3.89 9.23 -19.90
CA GLU A 96 -2.71 10.03 -19.54
C GLU A 96 -2.98 10.93 -18.32
N LYS A 97 -4.15 11.57 -18.28
CA LYS A 97 -4.62 12.35 -17.13
C LYS A 97 -6.11 12.08 -16.87
N ALA A 98 -6.50 12.09 -15.60
CA ALA A 98 -7.90 11.90 -15.21
C ALA A 98 -8.31 12.80 -14.05
N VAL A 99 -9.62 13.04 -13.93
CA VAL A 99 -10.23 13.47 -12.68
C VAL A 99 -10.24 12.27 -11.73
N LEU A 100 -9.73 12.44 -10.52
CA LEU A 100 -9.84 11.39 -9.50
C LEU A 100 -11.07 11.65 -8.64
N PHE A 101 -11.98 10.69 -8.56
CA PHE A 101 -13.09 10.72 -7.62
C PHE A 101 -12.88 9.69 -6.51
N GLY A 102 -12.46 10.15 -5.34
CA GLY A 102 -12.17 9.28 -4.20
C GLY A 102 -13.26 9.31 -3.13
N HIS A 103 -13.76 8.14 -2.73
CA HIS A 103 -14.74 8.01 -1.64
C HIS A 103 -14.07 7.46 -0.38
N SER A 104 -14.33 8.07 0.78
CA SER A 104 -13.82 7.58 2.08
C SER A 104 -12.28 7.43 2.05
N GLU A 105 -11.75 6.27 2.43
CA GLU A 105 -10.32 5.95 2.32
C GLU A 105 -9.76 6.04 0.88
N GLY A 106 -10.57 5.76 -0.14
CA GLY A 106 -10.19 5.94 -1.54
C GLY A 106 -9.86 7.41 -1.85
N GLY A 107 -10.51 8.34 -1.15
CA GLY A 107 -10.16 9.76 -1.14
C GLY A 107 -8.76 10.01 -0.58
N SER A 108 -8.41 9.39 0.54
CA SER A 108 -7.09 9.57 1.18
C SER A 108 -5.95 9.09 0.27
N VAL A 109 -6.14 7.97 -0.43
CA VAL A 109 -5.19 7.48 -1.44
C VAL A 109 -5.13 8.43 -2.64
N SER A 110 -6.28 8.93 -3.11
CA SER A 110 -6.35 9.87 -4.23
C SER A 110 -5.68 11.22 -3.92
N ALA A 111 -5.75 11.67 -2.67
CA ALA A 111 -5.07 12.86 -2.19
C ALA A 111 -3.54 12.71 -2.25
N LEU A 112 -3.01 11.58 -1.79
CA LEU A 112 -1.58 11.27 -1.91
C LEU A 112 -1.16 11.17 -3.38
N PHE A 113 -1.93 10.46 -4.21
CA PHE A 113 -1.67 10.35 -5.65
C PHE A 113 -1.61 11.73 -6.32
N SER A 114 -2.53 12.62 -5.98
CA SER A 114 -2.61 13.98 -6.53
C SER A 114 -1.41 14.85 -6.14
N ALA A 115 -0.80 14.62 -4.97
CA ALA A 115 0.41 15.32 -4.55
C ALA A 115 1.70 14.74 -5.17
N THR A 116 1.73 13.43 -5.41
CA THR A 116 2.90 12.72 -5.97
C THR A 116 2.94 12.77 -7.50
N TYR A 117 1.79 12.65 -8.16
CA TYR A 117 1.65 12.60 -9.62
C TYR A 117 0.68 13.67 -10.14
N PRO A 118 0.89 14.97 -9.82
CA PRO A 118 -0.03 16.02 -10.24
C PRO A 118 -0.14 16.12 -11.78
N ASP A 119 0.90 15.74 -12.52
CA ASP A 119 0.88 15.69 -13.99
C ASP A 119 -0.05 14.60 -14.56
N ARG A 120 -0.47 13.62 -13.75
CA ARG A 120 -1.44 12.57 -14.13
C ARG A 120 -2.87 12.91 -13.69
N VAL A 121 -3.09 14.06 -13.06
CA VAL A 121 -4.37 14.42 -12.44
C VAL A 121 -4.88 15.73 -13.02
N ILE A 122 -6.13 15.71 -13.51
CA ILE A 122 -6.85 16.91 -13.97
C ILE A 122 -7.37 17.69 -12.76
N SER A 123 -8.00 16.98 -11.83
CA SER A 123 -8.49 17.49 -10.56
C SER A 123 -8.78 16.35 -9.58
N LEU A 124 -8.90 16.70 -8.30
CA LEU A 124 -9.30 15.80 -7.23
C LEU A 124 -10.72 16.13 -6.77
N ILE A 125 -11.62 15.16 -6.83
CA ILE A 125 -12.97 15.22 -6.23
C ILE A 125 -13.02 14.18 -5.13
N THR A 126 -13.51 14.54 -3.95
CA THR A 126 -13.65 13.58 -2.84
C THR A 126 -15.03 13.61 -2.23
N PHE A 127 -15.51 12.47 -1.74
CA PHE A 127 -16.72 12.38 -0.92
C PHE A 127 -16.42 11.73 0.44
N GLY A 128 -16.73 12.40 1.54
CA GLY A 128 -16.62 11.85 2.90
C GLY A 128 -15.21 11.34 3.24
N ILE A 129 -14.17 12.11 2.92
CA ILE A 129 -12.76 11.74 3.11
C ILE A 129 -12.27 12.08 4.53
N PHE A 130 -11.36 11.27 5.07
CA PHE A 130 -10.60 11.57 6.29
C PHE A 130 -9.10 11.69 6.02
N ALA A 131 -8.42 12.55 6.79
CA ALA A 131 -6.96 12.70 6.71
C ALA A 131 -6.24 11.66 7.58
N LYS A 132 -6.90 11.25 8.67
CA LYS A 132 -6.37 10.34 9.68
C LYS A 132 -7.51 9.59 10.34
N ARG A 133 -7.31 8.31 10.69
CA ARG A 133 -8.37 7.48 11.29
C ARG A 133 -8.09 7.03 12.73
N LYS A 134 -7.17 7.71 13.40
CA LYS A 134 -6.88 7.58 14.82
C LYS A 134 -6.89 8.94 15.50
N TYR A 135 -7.57 9.02 16.63
CA TYR A 135 -7.58 10.19 17.49
C TYR A 135 -6.16 10.68 17.80
N SER A 136 -5.99 11.99 17.70
CA SER A 136 -4.87 12.72 18.30
C SER A 136 -5.32 14.14 18.66
N ASN A 137 -4.58 14.83 19.53
CA ASN A 137 -4.98 16.17 20.00
C ASN A 137 -5.13 17.19 18.86
N ASP A 138 -4.36 17.02 17.78
CA ASP A 138 -4.38 17.82 16.55
C ASP A 138 -5.41 17.33 15.51
N TYR A 139 -6.04 16.19 15.75
CA TYR A 139 -7.10 15.61 14.91
C TYR A 139 -8.15 14.89 15.77
N PRO A 140 -8.92 15.64 16.61
CA PRO A 140 -9.71 15.07 17.69
C PRO A 140 -11.01 14.40 17.24
N TRP A 141 -11.37 14.52 15.96
CA TRP A 141 -12.62 14.00 15.41
C TRP A 141 -12.54 12.52 15.04
N ALA A 142 -11.33 12.06 14.73
CA ALA A 142 -11.07 10.67 14.38
C ALA A 142 -11.39 9.73 15.54
N PRO A 143 -11.75 8.47 15.25
CA PRO A 143 -12.06 7.50 16.28
C PRO A 143 -10.88 7.20 17.22
N THR A 144 -11.20 6.95 18.48
CA THR A 144 -10.28 6.40 19.49
C THR A 144 -9.92 4.95 19.19
N ASP A 145 -8.84 4.45 19.80
CA ASP A 145 -8.45 3.04 19.66
C ASP A 145 -9.54 2.08 20.18
N GLN A 146 -10.30 2.48 21.22
CA GLN A 146 -11.44 1.71 21.70
C GLN A 146 -12.59 1.65 20.67
N GLU A 147 -12.95 2.78 20.05
CA GLU A 147 -13.98 2.81 19.00
C GLU A 147 -13.56 2.00 17.77
N ARG A 148 -12.28 2.04 17.39
CA ARG A 148 -11.75 1.17 16.33
C ARG A 148 -11.79 -0.31 16.71
N GLN A 149 -11.56 -0.65 17.97
CA GLN A 149 -11.66 -2.02 18.45
C GLN A 149 -13.08 -2.57 18.32
N VAL A 150 -14.12 -1.77 18.60
CA VAL A 150 -15.51 -2.17 18.38
C VAL A 150 -15.78 -2.55 16.92
N VAL A 151 -15.23 -1.79 15.97
CA VAL A 151 -15.35 -2.10 14.53
C VAL A 151 -14.62 -3.40 14.18
N TYR A 152 -13.44 -3.64 14.77
CA TYR A 152 -12.71 -4.89 14.57
C TYR A 152 -13.49 -6.10 15.10
N ASP A 153 -14.06 -5.98 16.29
CA ASP A 153 -14.83 -7.05 16.92
C ASP A 153 -16.10 -7.34 16.13
N MET A 154 -16.79 -6.31 15.61
CA MET A 154 -17.93 -6.49 14.70
C MET A 154 -17.54 -7.26 13.43
N ILE A 155 -16.41 -6.92 12.80
CA ILE A 155 -15.96 -7.62 11.59
C ILE A 155 -15.61 -9.08 11.90
N GLU A 156 -15.02 -9.35 13.06
CA GLU A 156 -14.62 -10.71 13.44
C GLU A 156 -15.83 -11.59 13.78
N ASN A 157 -16.85 -11.03 14.44
CA ASN A 157 -17.97 -11.80 14.98
C ASN A 157 -19.23 -11.77 14.09
N ASP A 158 -19.50 -10.67 13.39
CA ASP A 158 -20.82 -10.40 12.79
C ASP A 158 -20.78 -10.26 11.25
N TRP A 159 -19.60 -10.27 10.63
CA TRP A 159 -19.45 -10.18 9.16
C TRP A 159 -20.22 -11.28 8.41
N GLY A 160 -20.29 -12.48 8.98
CA GLY A 160 -21.01 -13.61 8.38
C GLY A 160 -22.54 -13.46 8.47
N SER A 161 -23.05 -12.93 9.58
CA SER A 161 -24.50 -12.80 9.83
C SER A 161 -25.11 -11.64 9.06
N GLY A 162 -24.30 -10.62 8.70
CA GLY A 162 -24.77 -9.40 8.03
C GLY A 162 -25.11 -8.26 9.00
N ASP A 163 -24.98 -8.47 10.31
CA ASP A 163 -25.16 -7.43 11.32
C ASP A 163 -23.91 -6.54 11.43
N MET A 164 -23.56 -5.89 10.32
CA MET A 164 -22.34 -5.11 10.20
C MET A 164 -22.51 -3.64 10.62
N ASN A 165 -23.57 -3.33 11.38
CA ASN A 165 -23.97 -1.96 11.70
C ASN A 165 -24.12 -1.06 10.44
N LEU A 166 -24.64 -1.62 9.33
CA LEU A 166 -24.71 -0.94 8.02
C LEU A 166 -25.54 0.34 8.03
N ALA A 167 -26.49 0.44 8.96
CA ALA A 167 -27.32 1.63 9.14
C ALA A 167 -26.49 2.87 9.54
N SER A 168 -25.28 2.73 10.08
CA SER A 168 -24.41 3.88 10.33
C SER A 168 -23.81 4.46 9.04
N LEU A 169 -23.65 3.65 7.99
CA LEU A 169 -23.12 4.08 6.69
C LEU A 169 -24.20 4.69 5.79
N ALA A 170 -25.44 4.22 5.93
CA ALA A 170 -26.58 4.73 5.17
C ALA A 170 -27.85 4.87 6.05
N PRO A 171 -27.88 5.83 7.01
CA PRO A 171 -29.03 6.05 7.88
C PRO A 171 -30.36 6.27 7.14
N SER A 172 -30.36 6.94 5.98
CA SER A 172 -31.58 7.17 5.20
C SER A 172 -32.20 5.88 4.65
N LYS A 173 -31.38 4.82 4.51
CA LYS A 173 -31.78 3.49 4.06
C LYS A 173 -31.94 2.48 5.19
N ALA A 174 -31.82 2.88 6.45
CA ALA A 174 -31.86 1.98 7.61
C ALA A 174 -33.12 1.11 7.71
N LYS A 175 -34.24 1.55 7.12
CA LYS A 175 -35.53 0.82 7.09
C LYS A 175 -35.78 0.07 5.78
N ASP A 176 -34.88 0.19 4.80
CA ASP A 176 -34.95 -0.48 3.51
C ASP A 176 -34.20 -1.81 3.59
N GLN A 177 -34.95 -2.89 3.88
CA GLN A 177 -34.35 -4.21 4.06
C GLN A 177 -33.69 -4.72 2.77
N ALA A 178 -34.26 -4.42 1.59
CA ALA A 178 -33.71 -4.87 0.33
C ALA A 178 -32.35 -4.20 0.05
N PHE A 179 -32.24 -2.91 0.32
CA PHE A 179 -30.98 -2.19 0.23
C PHE A 179 -29.95 -2.71 1.25
N MET A 180 -30.36 -2.93 2.51
CA MET A 180 -29.44 -3.42 3.55
C MET A 180 -28.94 -4.84 3.28
N ASP A 181 -29.80 -5.73 2.78
CA ASP A 181 -29.41 -7.08 2.35
C ASP A 181 -28.44 -7.04 1.16
N TRP A 182 -28.69 -6.12 0.21
CA TRP A 182 -27.77 -5.87 -0.90
C TRP A 182 -26.42 -5.36 -0.41
N LEU A 183 -26.39 -4.38 0.50
CA LEU A 183 -25.16 -3.77 1.03
C LEU A 183 -24.34 -4.77 1.84
N ALA A 184 -24.99 -5.60 2.65
CA ALA A 184 -24.33 -6.70 3.36
C ALA A 184 -23.69 -7.69 2.38
N SER A 185 -24.38 -7.99 1.28
CA SER A 185 -23.88 -8.89 0.24
C SER A 185 -22.74 -8.25 -0.55
N TYR A 186 -22.82 -6.96 -0.86
CA TYR A 186 -21.77 -6.17 -1.51
C TYR A 186 -20.46 -6.27 -0.73
N PHE A 187 -20.49 -6.07 0.59
CA PHE A 187 -19.29 -6.19 1.41
C PHE A 187 -18.76 -7.62 1.53
N ARG A 188 -19.62 -8.63 1.68
CA ARG A 188 -19.17 -10.04 1.71
C ARG A 188 -18.58 -10.51 0.39
N LEU A 189 -19.12 -10.08 -0.74
CA LEU A 189 -18.56 -10.35 -2.07
C LEU A 189 -17.28 -9.56 -2.30
N GLY A 190 -17.16 -8.39 -1.67
CA GLY A 190 -15.98 -7.56 -1.71
C GLY A 190 -14.84 -8.07 -0.85
N ALA A 191 -15.10 -8.66 0.32
CA ALA A 191 -14.07 -9.18 1.22
C ALA A 191 -14.57 -10.31 2.14
N SER A 192 -13.72 -11.31 2.36
CA SER A 192 -13.91 -12.28 3.45
C SER A 192 -13.62 -11.62 4.81
N PRO A 193 -14.11 -12.16 5.95
CA PRO A 193 -13.94 -11.52 7.26
C PRO A 193 -12.48 -11.17 7.59
N SER A 194 -11.54 -12.10 7.36
CA SER A 194 -10.12 -11.84 7.61
C SER A 194 -9.52 -10.81 6.67
N ALA A 195 -9.99 -10.75 5.42
CA ALA A 195 -9.57 -9.71 4.47
C ALA A 195 -10.13 -8.34 4.88
N ALA A 196 -11.42 -8.28 5.23
CA ALA A 196 -12.07 -7.07 5.73
C ALA A 196 -11.36 -6.54 6.97
N LEU A 197 -11.05 -7.40 7.96
CA LEU A 197 -10.34 -6.99 9.17
C LEU A 197 -8.94 -6.44 8.86
N LYS A 198 -8.19 -7.08 7.95
CA LYS A 198 -6.89 -6.57 7.50
C LYS A 198 -7.03 -5.20 6.83
N LEU A 199 -7.96 -5.06 5.88
CA LEU A 199 -8.25 -3.79 5.22
C LEU A 199 -8.63 -2.69 6.23
N THR A 200 -9.47 -3.01 7.21
CA THR A 200 -9.90 -2.05 8.24
C THR A 200 -8.75 -1.61 9.12
N ARG A 201 -7.89 -2.54 9.56
CA ARG A 201 -6.69 -2.21 10.35
C ARG A 201 -5.72 -1.36 9.55
N MET A 202 -5.55 -1.69 8.27
CA MET A 202 -4.73 -0.96 7.33
C MET A 202 -5.24 0.49 7.16
N ASN A 203 -6.55 0.66 6.97
CA ASN A 203 -7.20 1.96 6.84
C ASN A 203 -7.15 2.77 8.14
N THR A 204 -7.20 2.11 9.31
CA THR A 204 -7.01 2.79 10.61
C THR A 204 -5.66 3.49 10.71
N GLN A 205 -4.62 2.97 10.05
CA GLN A 205 -3.28 3.54 10.12
C GLN A 205 -3.04 4.68 9.11
N VAL A 206 -3.99 4.96 8.21
CA VAL A 206 -3.85 6.06 7.24
C VAL A 206 -3.68 7.38 7.97
N ASP A 207 -2.66 8.13 7.55
CA ASP A 207 -2.35 9.48 8.02
C ASP A 207 -1.68 10.26 6.87
N ILE A 208 -2.45 11.15 6.26
CA ILE A 208 -2.04 12.01 5.12
C ILE A 208 -1.94 13.49 5.50
N ILE A 209 -2.01 13.85 6.78
CA ILE A 209 -2.02 15.25 7.23
C ILE A 209 -0.80 16.00 6.68
N GLY A 210 0.38 15.38 6.78
CA GLY A 210 1.65 15.97 6.36
C GLY A 210 1.80 16.24 4.87
N ILE A 211 0.91 15.71 4.00
CA ILE A 211 1.00 15.91 2.54
C ILE A 211 -0.07 16.85 1.97
N LEU A 212 -1.10 17.22 2.74
CA LEU A 212 -2.25 17.98 2.23
C LEU A 212 -1.84 19.30 1.57
N GLY A 213 -0.88 20.03 2.16
CA GLY A 213 -0.37 21.30 1.62
C GLY A 213 0.38 21.17 0.29
N SER A 214 0.76 19.95 -0.10
CA SER A 214 1.46 19.67 -1.36
C SER A 214 0.51 19.37 -2.52
N ILE A 215 -0.79 19.24 -2.27
CA ILE A 215 -1.80 19.03 -3.32
C ILE A 215 -2.02 20.37 -4.03
N LYS A 216 -1.65 20.44 -5.32
CA LYS A 216 -1.78 21.66 -6.14
C LYS A 216 -2.84 21.55 -7.24
N VAL A 217 -3.39 20.36 -7.45
CA VAL A 217 -4.46 20.16 -8.44
C VAL A 217 -5.75 20.81 -7.95
N PRO A 218 -6.60 21.34 -8.85
CA PRO A 218 -7.93 21.81 -8.47
C PRO A 218 -8.64 20.72 -7.66
N THR A 219 -9.18 21.10 -6.49
CA THR A 219 -9.74 20.12 -5.55
C THR A 219 -11.16 20.53 -5.13
N LEU A 220 -12.10 19.59 -5.21
CA LEU A 220 -13.47 19.70 -4.69
C LEU A 220 -13.70 18.64 -3.62
N LEU A 221 -14.03 19.07 -2.41
CA LEU A 221 -14.40 18.22 -1.30
C LEU A 221 -15.91 18.30 -1.09
N LEU A 222 -16.59 17.17 -1.19
CA LEU A 222 -18.01 16.99 -0.96
C LEU A 222 -18.19 16.24 0.36
N GLN A 223 -19.02 16.76 1.25
CA GLN A 223 -19.29 16.04 2.50
C GLN A 223 -20.67 16.38 3.06
N ARG A 224 -21.32 15.35 3.60
CA ARG A 224 -22.59 15.53 4.29
C ARG A 224 -22.41 16.06 5.71
N THR A 225 -23.25 17.00 6.11
CA THR A 225 -23.14 17.72 7.39
C THR A 225 -23.24 16.79 8.60
N ASP A 226 -24.08 15.75 8.50
CA ASP A 226 -24.38 14.83 9.60
C ASP A 226 -23.85 13.40 9.33
N ASP A 227 -22.83 13.25 8.49
CA ASP A 227 -22.15 11.96 8.25
C ASP A 227 -21.63 11.38 9.57
N ILE A 228 -22.07 10.15 9.86
CA ILE A 228 -21.79 9.45 11.12
C ILE A 228 -20.39 8.82 11.14
N ASP A 229 -19.90 8.35 9.99
CA ASP A 229 -18.59 7.70 9.92
C ASP A 229 -17.48 8.75 9.86
N VAL A 230 -17.63 9.78 9.02
CA VAL A 230 -16.62 10.84 8.83
C VAL A 230 -17.25 12.18 9.14
N LYS A 231 -16.85 12.78 10.26
CA LYS A 231 -17.47 14.02 10.77
C LYS A 231 -17.12 15.20 9.87
N ILE A 232 -18.02 16.17 9.74
CA ILE A 232 -17.84 17.34 8.86
C ILE A 232 -16.53 18.11 9.13
N GLN A 233 -16.08 18.14 10.38
CA GLN A 233 -14.83 18.81 10.78
C GLN A 233 -13.59 18.13 10.16
N GLU A 234 -13.65 16.83 9.87
CA GLU A 234 -12.58 16.12 9.18
C GLU A 234 -12.36 16.69 7.77
N GLY A 235 -13.45 16.98 7.03
CA GLY A 235 -13.40 17.60 5.72
C GLY A 235 -12.99 19.06 5.75
N GLN A 236 -13.52 19.84 6.70
CA GLN A 236 -13.13 21.25 6.91
C GLN A 236 -11.62 21.38 7.15
N PHE A 237 -11.05 20.53 8.00
CA PHE A 237 -9.62 20.51 8.26
C PHE A 237 -8.77 20.20 7.02
N ILE A 238 -9.26 19.30 6.17
CA ILE A 238 -8.59 18.96 4.91
C ILE A 238 -8.66 20.16 3.96
N ALA A 239 -9.84 20.76 3.80
CA ALA A 239 -10.05 21.90 2.92
C ALA A 239 -9.17 23.10 3.30
N GLU A 240 -9.03 23.39 4.60
CA GLU A 240 -8.14 24.43 5.12
C GLU A 240 -6.66 24.21 4.75
N ARG A 241 -6.26 22.96 4.53
CA ARG A 241 -4.86 22.56 4.27
C ARG A 241 -4.55 22.32 2.81
N ILE A 242 -5.55 22.13 1.95
CA ILE A 242 -5.35 22.02 0.50
C ILE A 242 -5.54 23.42 -0.12
N PRO A 243 -4.46 24.06 -0.60
CA PRO A 243 -4.54 25.42 -1.13
C PRO A 243 -5.53 25.52 -2.30
N GLY A 244 -6.48 26.45 -2.20
CA GLY A 244 -7.46 26.70 -3.27
C GLY A 244 -8.53 25.62 -3.44
N SER A 245 -8.64 24.68 -2.50
CA SER A 245 -9.73 23.69 -2.52
C SER A 245 -11.10 24.35 -2.32
N LYS A 246 -12.13 23.75 -2.92
CA LYS A 246 -13.53 24.09 -2.69
C LYS A 246 -14.14 23.04 -1.76
N PHE A 247 -14.75 23.47 -0.65
CA PHE A 247 -15.48 22.60 0.26
C PHE A 247 -16.98 22.86 0.11
N LEU A 248 -17.74 21.81 -0.23
CA LEU A 248 -19.19 21.87 -0.37
C LEU A 248 -19.83 20.96 0.67
N GLU A 249 -20.52 21.59 1.61
CA GLU A 249 -21.35 20.93 2.60
C GLU A 249 -22.70 20.56 1.96
N LEU A 250 -23.11 19.32 2.16
CA LEU A 250 -24.35 18.75 1.64
C LEU A 250 -25.25 18.34 2.79
N GLU A 251 -26.56 18.50 2.64
CA GLU A 251 -27.50 18.02 3.66
C GLU A 251 -27.53 16.49 3.72
N GLY A 252 -27.66 15.94 4.92
CA GLY A 252 -27.90 14.52 5.17
C GLY A 252 -26.84 13.87 6.05
N SER A 253 -26.99 12.55 6.27
CA SER A 253 -26.16 11.77 7.19
C SER A 253 -25.56 10.49 6.61
N ASP A 254 -25.83 10.19 5.34
CA ASP A 254 -25.30 8.99 4.70
C ASP A 254 -23.85 9.17 4.26
N HIS A 255 -23.00 8.21 4.64
CA HIS A 255 -21.61 8.15 4.20
C HIS A 255 -21.47 7.66 2.74
N LEU A 256 -22.48 6.97 2.21
CA LEU A 256 -22.49 6.49 0.84
C LEU A 256 -23.01 7.60 -0.09
N PHE A 257 -22.18 8.04 -1.05
CA PHE A 257 -22.55 9.14 -1.95
C PHE A 257 -23.73 8.81 -2.89
N TRP A 258 -24.01 7.52 -3.10
CA TRP A 258 -25.03 7.04 -4.03
C TRP A 258 -26.41 6.84 -3.40
N VAL A 259 -26.62 7.26 -2.14
CA VAL A 259 -27.94 7.29 -1.49
C VAL A 259 -28.20 8.68 -0.93
N GLY A 260 -29.43 9.00 -0.58
CA GLY A 260 -29.82 10.37 -0.21
C GLY A 260 -30.03 11.25 -1.44
N ASP A 261 -29.79 12.56 -1.32
CA ASP A 261 -29.80 13.46 -2.48
C ASP A 261 -28.48 13.32 -3.27
N THR A 262 -28.58 12.70 -4.44
CA THR A 262 -27.46 12.44 -5.35
C THR A 262 -27.36 13.46 -6.48
N ASP A 263 -28.43 14.19 -6.77
CA ASP A 263 -28.48 15.13 -7.90
C ASP A 263 -27.55 16.31 -7.62
N VAL A 264 -27.58 16.83 -6.39
CA VAL A 264 -26.67 17.90 -5.94
C VAL A 264 -25.19 17.51 -6.05
N ILE A 265 -24.88 16.22 -5.86
CA ILE A 265 -23.51 15.69 -6.00
C ILE A 265 -23.10 15.71 -7.47
N LEU A 266 -23.93 15.15 -8.35
CA LEU A 266 -23.67 15.09 -9.80
C LEU A 266 -23.58 16.48 -10.42
N GLU A 267 -24.45 17.41 -10.02
CA GLU A 267 -24.43 18.81 -10.46
C GLU A 267 -23.14 19.52 -10.02
N ALA A 268 -22.75 19.37 -8.75
CA ALA A 268 -21.51 19.94 -8.24
C ALA A 268 -20.28 19.38 -8.94
N MET A 269 -20.23 18.05 -9.15
CA MET A 269 -19.14 17.40 -9.90
C MET A 269 -19.07 17.90 -11.34
N LYS A 270 -20.20 17.95 -12.04
CA LYS A 270 -20.27 18.40 -13.43
C LYS A 270 -19.89 19.87 -13.58
N ALA A 271 -20.42 20.74 -12.72
CA ALA A 271 -20.08 22.16 -12.71
C ALA A 271 -18.58 22.36 -12.45
N PHE A 272 -18.05 21.66 -11.43
CA PHE A 272 -16.64 21.73 -11.12
C PHE A 272 -15.75 21.26 -12.26
N ILE A 273 -16.08 20.14 -12.92
CA ILE A 273 -15.32 19.60 -14.06
C ILE A 273 -15.33 20.56 -15.26
N ASN A 274 -16.46 21.22 -15.52
CA ASN A 274 -16.56 22.18 -16.63
C ASN A 274 -15.76 23.47 -16.38
N ASP A 275 -15.58 23.85 -15.12
CA ASP A 275 -14.87 25.07 -14.71
C ASP A 275 -13.36 24.84 -14.48
N ILE A 276 -12.83 23.64 -14.75
CA ILE A 276 -11.40 23.35 -14.53
C ILE A 276 -10.56 24.02 -15.60
N GLU A 277 -9.60 24.85 -15.15
CA GLU A 277 -8.42 25.23 -15.91
C GLU A 277 -7.21 24.49 -15.32
N PRO A 278 -6.81 23.32 -15.86
CA PRO A 278 -5.68 22.58 -15.31
C PRO A 278 -4.40 23.40 -15.51
N ALA A 279 -3.54 23.43 -14.49
CA ALA A 279 -2.22 24.01 -14.67
C ALA A 279 -1.48 23.24 -15.79
N PRO A 280 -0.88 23.93 -16.77
CA PRO A 280 -0.26 23.25 -17.90
C PRO A 280 0.95 22.40 -17.48
N VAL A 281 1.67 22.84 -16.44
CA VAL A 281 2.82 22.15 -15.84
C VAL A 281 2.86 22.45 -14.35
N TYR A 282 3.06 21.41 -13.53
CA TYR A 282 3.37 21.60 -12.11
C TYR A 282 4.88 21.73 -11.93
N GLU A 283 5.35 22.91 -11.54
CA GLU A 283 6.79 23.14 -11.32
C GLU A 283 7.33 22.36 -10.12
N LYS A 284 6.46 22.01 -9.17
CA LYS A 284 6.79 21.28 -7.94
C LYS A 284 5.87 20.09 -7.72
N LYS A 285 6.41 19.03 -7.13
CA LYS A 285 5.65 17.86 -6.67
C LYS A 285 6.34 17.21 -5.47
N LEU A 286 5.65 16.26 -4.84
CA LEU A 286 6.25 15.46 -3.78
C LEU A 286 7.29 14.48 -4.34
N PHE A 287 8.47 14.49 -3.75
CA PHE A 287 9.52 13.50 -3.94
C PHE A 287 9.85 12.83 -2.61
N THR A 288 10.18 11.55 -2.67
CA THR A 288 10.93 10.91 -1.59
C THR A 288 12.40 11.23 -1.80
N VAL A 289 13.02 11.90 -0.83
CA VAL A 289 14.43 12.31 -0.88
C VAL A 289 15.22 11.48 0.12
N MET A 290 16.31 10.89 -0.35
CA MET A 290 17.33 10.24 0.46
C MET A 290 18.58 11.12 0.47
N VAL A 291 19.04 11.49 1.66
CA VAL A 291 20.35 12.11 1.89
C VAL A 291 21.28 11.08 2.50
N GLY A 292 22.53 11.03 2.06
CA GLY A 292 23.51 10.07 2.56
C GLY A 292 24.87 10.69 2.80
N ARG A 293 25.54 10.26 3.87
CA ARG A 293 26.91 10.66 4.20
C ARG A 293 27.79 9.45 4.46
N THR A 294 28.85 9.32 3.67
CA THR A 294 29.94 8.37 3.94
C THR A 294 30.96 9.02 4.87
N ILE A 295 31.34 8.34 5.96
CA ILE A 295 32.40 8.78 6.86
C ILE A 295 33.66 8.00 6.50
N SER A 296 34.49 8.54 5.60
CA SER A 296 35.71 7.86 5.13
C SER A 296 36.87 8.08 6.10
N LEU A 297 37.56 6.98 6.47
CA LEU A 297 38.81 6.99 7.25
C LEU A 297 40.06 6.67 6.40
N GLY A 298 39.99 6.74 5.06
CA GLY A 298 41.16 6.64 4.18
C GLY A 298 41.19 5.49 3.16
N LEU A 299 40.06 5.01 2.67
CA LEU A 299 39.97 4.03 1.57
C LEU A 299 39.42 4.67 0.27
N ASN A 300 39.67 4.01 -0.87
CA ASN A 300 39.37 4.45 -2.24
C ASN A 300 37.91 4.92 -2.40
N ASN A 301 37.70 6.24 -2.51
CA ASN A 301 36.38 6.86 -2.69
C ASN A 301 35.60 6.33 -3.90
N SER A 302 36.27 5.77 -4.92
CA SER A 302 35.63 5.31 -6.16
C SER A 302 34.77 4.06 -5.98
N GLU A 303 35.20 3.11 -5.14
CA GLU A 303 34.46 1.86 -4.91
C GLU A 303 33.14 2.11 -4.17
N HIS A 304 33.17 2.96 -3.13
CA HIS A 304 31.96 3.34 -2.40
C HIS A 304 30.94 4.05 -3.29
N GLN A 305 31.43 4.95 -4.16
CA GLN A 305 30.59 5.71 -5.09
C GLN A 305 29.89 4.77 -6.08
N GLU A 306 30.58 3.76 -6.59
CA GLU A 306 30.01 2.80 -7.52
C GLU A 306 28.94 1.93 -6.84
N VAL A 307 29.19 1.45 -5.62
CA VAL A 307 28.19 0.72 -4.82
C VAL A 307 26.93 1.55 -4.62
N ILE A 308 27.08 2.80 -4.17
CA ILE A 308 25.94 3.72 -3.94
C ILE A 308 25.15 3.94 -5.24
N ARG A 309 25.83 4.22 -6.35
CA ARG A 309 25.19 4.42 -7.67
C ARG A 309 24.42 3.18 -8.13
N ASN A 310 24.99 1.99 -7.96
CA ASN A 310 24.38 0.74 -8.38
C ASN A 310 23.10 0.43 -7.60
N TYR A 311 23.12 0.57 -6.27
CA TYR A 311 21.94 0.35 -5.43
C TYR A 311 20.83 1.36 -5.72
N ILE A 312 21.16 2.66 -5.82
CA ILE A 312 20.16 3.68 -6.12
C ILE A 312 19.51 3.39 -7.48
N LYS A 313 20.30 3.08 -8.51
CA LYS A 313 19.79 2.73 -9.83
C LYS A 313 18.95 1.44 -9.83
N GLN A 314 19.37 0.40 -9.09
CA GLN A 314 18.64 -0.86 -8.97
C GLN A 314 17.22 -0.65 -8.44
N TYR A 315 17.07 0.28 -7.47
CA TYR A 315 15.78 0.66 -6.90
C TYR A 315 15.08 1.79 -7.66
N LYS A 316 15.49 2.07 -8.90
CA LYS A 316 14.96 3.12 -9.78
C LYS A 316 15.03 4.53 -9.17
N GLY A 317 15.95 4.77 -8.25
CA GLY A 317 16.24 6.10 -7.74
C GLY A 317 17.13 6.89 -8.70
N ASN A 318 17.11 8.21 -8.56
CA ASN A 318 17.95 9.12 -9.33
C ASN A 318 18.85 9.92 -8.39
N ILE A 319 20.16 9.96 -8.66
CA ILE A 319 21.10 10.80 -7.91
C ILE A 319 21.01 12.22 -8.45
N VAL A 320 20.66 13.16 -7.59
CA VAL A 320 20.53 14.59 -7.91
C VAL A 320 21.85 15.31 -7.67
N GLU A 321 22.49 15.02 -6.55
CA GLU A 321 23.79 15.57 -6.18
C GLU A 321 24.68 14.49 -5.58
N TYR A 322 25.98 14.59 -5.85
CA TYR A 322 26.97 13.70 -5.29
C TYR A 322 28.29 14.46 -5.09
N THR A 323 28.74 14.57 -3.84
CA THR A 323 30.02 15.19 -3.45
C THR A 323 31.05 14.10 -3.07
N SER A 324 32.21 14.48 -2.53
CA SER A 324 33.19 13.48 -2.10
C SER A 324 32.72 12.60 -0.93
N GLN A 325 31.77 13.08 -0.12
CA GLN A 325 31.31 12.39 1.09
C GLN A 325 29.79 12.34 1.26
N THR A 326 29.04 13.16 0.52
CA THR A 326 27.58 13.24 0.64
C THR A 326 26.91 12.98 -0.71
N PHE A 327 25.67 12.53 -0.67
CA PHE A 327 24.84 12.42 -1.86
C PHE A 327 23.38 12.67 -1.54
N ILE A 328 22.64 13.12 -2.55
CA ILE A 328 21.19 13.30 -2.52
C ILE A 328 20.60 12.50 -3.67
N ALA A 329 19.62 11.66 -3.36
CA ALA A 329 18.89 10.86 -4.34
C ALA A 329 17.38 10.99 -4.16
N THR A 330 16.64 10.86 -5.25
CA THR A 330 15.18 10.88 -5.26
C THR A 330 14.59 9.54 -5.68
N PHE A 331 13.42 9.22 -5.12
CA PHE A 331 12.65 8.03 -5.41
C PHE A 331 11.18 8.40 -5.63
N GLU A 332 10.49 7.61 -6.44
CA GLU A 332 9.05 7.75 -6.69
C GLU A 332 8.17 7.33 -5.50
N GLY A 333 8.78 6.78 -4.43
CA GLY A 333 8.07 6.49 -3.19
C GLY A 333 8.97 6.03 -2.03
N PRO A 334 8.45 6.09 -0.79
CA PRO A 334 9.21 5.86 0.42
C PRO A 334 9.68 4.41 0.57
N SER A 335 8.91 3.42 0.10
CA SER A 335 9.27 2.02 0.26
C SER A 335 10.54 1.70 -0.52
N LYS A 336 10.62 2.17 -1.78
CA LYS A 336 11.81 2.01 -2.63
C LYS A 336 13.05 2.65 -1.99
N ALA A 337 12.92 3.86 -1.45
CA ALA A 337 14.01 4.54 -0.76
C ALA A 337 14.48 3.77 0.48
N VAL A 338 13.56 3.29 1.32
CA VAL A 338 13.92 2.59 2.57
C VAL A 338 14.54 1.21 2.31
N PHE A 339 14.02 0.44 1.34
CA PHE A 339 14.63 -0.83 0.97
C PHE A 339 15.99 -0.63 0.31
N CYS A 340 16.13 0.35 -0.60
CA CYS A 340 17.42 0.75 -1.14
C CYS A 340 18.41 1.11 -0.03
N GLY A 341 17.98 1.93 0.93
CA GLY A 341 18.83 2.35 2.05
C GLY A 341 19.24 1.17 2.94
N SER A 342 18.33 0.23 3.18
CA SER A 342 18.58 -0.96 4.01
C SER A 342 19.63 -1.87 3.39
N ASP A 343 19.52 -2.16 2.09
CA ASP A 343 20.49 -3.01 1.42
C ASP A 343 21.81 -2.28 1.15
N LEU A 344 21.75 -0.98 0.86
CA LEU A 344 22.94 -0.14 0.75
C LEU A 344 23.71 -0.11 2.08
N VAL A 345 23.03 0.04 3.22
CA VAL A 345 23.68 -0.04 4.54
C VAL A 345 24.34 -1.40 4.76
N LYS A 346 23.69 -2.52 4.39
CA LYS A 346 24.30 -3.86 4.49
C LYS A 346 25.54 -3.98 3.61
N ALA A 347 25.48 -3.51 2.37
CA ALA A 347 26.61 -3.54 1.43
C ALA A 347 27.78 -2.68 1.95
N MET A 348 27.49 -1.49 2.45
CA MET A 348 28.49 -0.57 3.01
C MET A 348 29.11 -1.11 4.31
N LYS A 349 28.34 -1.80 5.15
CA LYS A 349 28.87 -2.55 6.31
C LYS A 349 29.88 -3.62 5.87
N ALA A 350 29.60 -4.37 4.80
CA ALA A 350 30.46 -5.45 4.32
C ALA A 350 31.85 -4.97 3.86
N ILE A 351 31.93 -3.75 3.31
CA ILE A 351 33.18 -3.11 2.90
C ILE A 351 33.76 -2.17 3.97
N HIS A 352 33.23 -2.21 5.20
CA HIS A 352 33.69 -1.40 6.34
C HIS A 352 33.68 0.11 6.06
N ALA A 353 32.70 0.59 5.30
CA ALA A 353 32.53 1.99 4.95
C ALA A 353 31.32 2.58 5.69
N PRO A 354 31.52 3.34 6.79
CA PRO A 354 30.43 3.94 7.54
C PRO A 354 29.55 4.83 6.66
N LEU A 355 28.25 4.54 6.64
CA LEU A 355 27.25 5.28 5.89
C LEU A 355 26.10 5.66 6.83
N SER A 356 25.71 6.92 6.82
CA SER A 356 24.49 7.41 7.47
C SER A 356 23.49 7.83 6.41
N LEU A 357 22.20 7.49 6.59
CA LEU A 357 21.12 7.85 5.66
C LEU A 357 20.00 8.60 6.38
N GLY A 358 19.44 9.60 5.69
CA GLY A 358 18.21 10.29 6.06
C GLY A 358 17.19 10.17 4.93
N ILE A 359 15.92 9.92 5.24
CA ILE A 359 14.85 9.81 4.25
C ILE A 359 13.68 10.71 4.67
N ASP A 360 13.23 11.54 3.76
CA ASP A 360 12.09 12.45 3.94
C ASP A 360 11.23 12.52 2.67
N ILE A 361 10.04 13.09 2.78
CA ILE A 361 9.16 13.42 1.66
C ILE A 361 8.97 14.92 1.62
N LYS A 362 9.29 15.53 0.48
CA LYS A 362 9.29 16.99 0.31
C LYS A 362 8.72 17.43 -1.01
N GLU A 363 8.14 18.62 -0.99
CA GLU A 363 7.79 19.33 -2.21
C GLU A 363 9.08 19.93 -2.81
N CYS A 364 9.47 19.45 -3.99
CA CYS A 364 10.67 19.92 -4.70
C CYS A 364 10.34 20.29 -6.14
N PHE A 365 11.18 21.15 -6.75
CA PHE A 365 11.03 21.46 -8.18
C PHE A 365 11.32 20.24 -9.05
N VAL A 366 10.53 20.05 -10.11
CA VAL A 366 10.67 18.91 -11.02
C VAL A 366 12.03 18.90 -11.73
N GLN A 367 12.54 20.08 -12.10
CA GLN A 367 13.85 20.23 -12.77
C GLN A 367 15.03 20.24 -11.80
N HIS A 368 14.80 20.60 -10.53
CA HIS A 368 15.84 20.71 -9.52
C HIS A 368 15.30 20.29 -8.15
N CYS A 369 15.54 19.05 -7.77
CA CYS A 369 14.93 18.48 -6.57
C CYS A 369 15.58 18.95 -5.25
N ILE A 370 16.56 19.86 -5.31
CA ILE A 370 17.19 20.44 -4.12
C ILE A 370 16.55 21.79 -3.83
N CYS A 371 16.22 21.98 -2.56
CA CYS A 371 15.65 23.20 -2.02
C CYS A 371 16.25 23.44 -0.62
N GLU A 372 16.11 24.66 -0.10
CA GLU A 372 16.59 25.04 1.24
C GLU A 372 16.10 24.06 2.33
N GLN A 373 14.89 23.52 2.18
CA GLN A 373 14.36 22.52 3.10
C GLN A 373 15.16 21.21 3.05
N THR A 374 15.61 20.78 1.87
CA THR A 374 16.43 19.57 1.70
C THR A 374 17.78 19.73 2.36
N GLU A 375 18.43 20.88 2.15
CA GLU A 375 19.72 21.22 2.78
C GLU A 375 19.61 21.27 4.31
N ASN A 376 18.56 21.92 4.84
CA ASN A 376 18.31 21.98 6.29
C ASN A 376 18.10 20.59 6.91
N PHE A 377 17.46 19.68 6.19
CA PHE A 377 17.28 18.30 6.64
C PHE A 377 18.58 17.50 6.54
N GLU A 378 19.34 17.64 5.46
CA GLU A 378 20.66 17.03 5.32
C GLU A 378 21.57 17.36 6.51
N VAL A 379 21.71 18.66 6.84
CA VAL A 379 22.49 19.14 7.98
C VAL A 379 21.97 18.52 9.28
N ALA A 380 20.67 18.62 9.55
CA ALA A 380 20.10 18.14 10.80
C ALA A 380 20.23 16.63 10.98
N ILE A 381 20.08 15.84 9.91
CA ILE A 381 20.28 14.39 9.97
C ILE A 381 21.75 14.06 10.23
N PHE A 382 22.68 14.71 9.54
CA PHE A 382 24.10 14.39 9.68
C PHE A 382 24.68 14.77 11.03
N GLU A 383 24.18 15.81 11.69
CA GLU A 383 24.57 16.16 13.07
C GLU A 383 24.18 15.09 14.11
N GLN A 384 23.18 14.28 13.80
CA GLN A 384 22.55 13.36 14.75
C GLN A 384 22.72 11.89 14.35
N SER A 385 23.32 11.63 13.18
CA SER A 385 23.42 10.29 12.61
C SER A 385 24.52 9.44 13.27
N VAL A 386 24.16 8.20 13.57
CA VAL A 386 25.11 7.15 13.94
C VAL A 386 25.49 6.37 12.68
N PRO A 387 26.75 5.86 12.55
CA PRO A 387 27.12 4.97 11.46
C PRO A 387 26.12 3.84 11.23
N TYR A 388 25.79 3.60 9.96
CA TYR A 388 24.88 2.56 9.49
C TYR A 388 23.42 2.72 9.95
N GLN A 389 23.04 3.91 10.38
CA GLN A 389 21.68 4.25 10.76
C GLN A 389 20.92 4.85 9.57
N ILE A 390 19.65 4.48 9.46
CA ILE A 390 18.69 5.11 8.54
C ILE A 390 17.68 5.86 9.38
N ILE A 391 17.67 7.19 9.26
CA ILE A 391 16.73 8.07 9.95
C ILE A 391 15.63 8.49 8.98
N LEU A 392 14.39 8.47 9.44
CA LEU A 392 13.20 8.78 8.65
C LEU A 392 12.36 9.84 9.35
N THR A 393 11.63 10.67 8.60
CA THR A 393 10.60 11.54 9.18
C THR A 393 9.30 10.79 9.49
N GLN A 394 8.46 11.38 10.34
CA GLN A 394 7.11 10.89 10.63
C GLN A 394 6.28 10.67 9.36
N THR A 395 6.39 11.55 8.37
CA THR A 395 5.66 11.45 7.10
C THR A 395 6.06 10.19 6.33
N VAL A 396 7.36 9.88 6.23
CA VAL A 396 7.86 8.65 5.64
C VAL A 396 7.35 7.43 6.40
N LYS A 397 7.42 7.46 7.74
CA LYS A 397 6.91 6.38 8.59
C LYS A 397 5.42 6.09 8.37
N ASN A 398 4.60 7.13 8.18
CA ASN A 398 3.17 6.98 7.91
C ASN A 398 2.91 6.34 6.53
N LEU A 399 3.75 6.61 5.54
CA LEU A 399 3.58 6.07 4.19
C LEU A 399 4.21 4.68 3.99
N LEU A 400 5.11 4.25 4.90
CA LEU A 400 5.69 2.91 4.94
C LEU A 400 4.80 1.85 5.60
N LEU A 401 3.65 2.22 6.14
CA LEU A 401 2.77 1.28 6.83
C LEU A 401 2.35 0.14 5.89
N GLY A 402 2.64 -1.10 6.28
CA GLY A 402 2.41 -2.31 5.48
C GLY A 402 3.66 -2.86 4.79
N SER A 403 4.74 -2.10 4.69
CA SER A 403 6.00 -2.53 4.02
C SER A 403 6.77 -3.63 4.76
N GLY A 404 6.38 -3.98 5.99
CA GLY A 404 7.14 -4.91 6.84
C GLY A 404 8.43 -4.31 7.43
N VAL A 405 8.68 -3.01 7.25
CA VAL A 405 9.82 -2.31 7.85
C VAL A 405 9.56 -2.04 9.34
N ASN A 406 10.50 -2.45 10.20
CA ASN A 406 10.45 -2.19 11.63
C ASN A 406 11.08 -0.84 11.96
N LEU A 407 10.32 0.00 12.67
CA LEU A 407 10.69 1.37 13.00
C LEU A 407 10.65 1.60 14.52
N ALA A 408 11.66 2.28 15.04
CA ALA A 408 11.67 2.78 16.41
C ALA A 408 11.72 4.31 16.43
N PRO A 409 11.06 4.97 17.41
CA PRO A 409 11.22 6.41 17.60
C PRO A 409 12.69 6.78 17.81
N HIS A 410 13.14 7.84 17.15
CA HIS A 410 14.45 8.43 17.40
C HIS A 410 14.39 9.31 18.65
N LYS A 411 15.53 9.50 19.33
CA LYS A 411 15.59 10.28 20.58
C LYS A 411 15.38 11.78 20.39
N THR A 412 15.49 12.24 19.16
CA THR A 412 15.47 13.64 18.79
C THR A 412 14.40 13.90 17.74
N ASN A 413 14.00 15.16 17.64
CA ASN A 413 13.08 15.64 16.64
C ASN A 413 13.81 16.58 15.67
N PHE A 414 13.34 16.63 14.44
CA PHE A 414 13.79 17.60 13.44
C PHE A 414 12.95 18.88 13.54
N LYS A 415 13.60 20.03 13.67
CA LYS A 415 12.91 21.32 13.60
C LYS A 415 13.00 21.88 12.20
N THR A 416 11.87 22.16 11.58
CA THR A 416 11.83 22.80 10.26
C THR A 416 12.21 24.28 10.38
N ALA A 417 12.48 24.92 9.23
CA ALA A 417 12.68 26.37 9.16
C ALA A 417 11.45 27.18 9.63
N SER A 418 10.25 26.60 9.53
CA SER A 418 8.99 27.19 10.05
C SER A 418 8.82 27.02 11.57
N GLY A 419 9.75 26.36 12.25
CA GLY A 419 9.69 26.09 13.69
C GLY A 419 8.84 24.87 14.08
N GLU A 420 8.33 24.13 13.10
CA GLU A 420 7.58 22.89 13.33
C GLU A 420 8.53 21.78 13.81
N CYS A 421 8.07 20.99 14.77
CA CYS A 421 8.85 19.90 15.37
C CYS A 421 8.36 18.56 14.80
N ILE A 422 9.16 17.95 13.94
CA ILE A 422 8.87 16.69 13.26
C ILE A 422 9.54 15.54 14.01
N SER A 423 8.74 14.55 14.41
CA SER A 423 9.25 13.32 15.02
C SER A 423 10.08 12.51 14.02
N LEU A 424 11.22 11.99 14.48
CA LEU A 424 12.10 11.14 13.68
C LEU A 424 11.99 9.67 14.11
N TYR A 425 12.28 8.77 13.18
CA TYR A 425 12.29 7.33 13.38
C TYR A 425 13.58 6.72 12.83
N THR A 426 13.91 5.52 13.27
CA THR A 426 15.05 4.75 12.76
C THR A 426 14.60 3.39 12.31
N VAL A 427 15.15 2.92 11.18
CA VAL A 427 14.98 1.54 10.72
C VAL A 427 15.75 0.62 11.64
N VAL A 428 15.06 -0.35 12.24
CA VAL A 428 15.64 -1.35 13.13
C VAL A 428 15.80 -2.65 12.36
N GLU A 429 17.03 -3.13 12.22
CA GLU A 429 17.26 -4.49 11.72
C GLU A 429 16.64 -5.50 12.70
N ASN A 430 16.00 -6.55 12.18
CA ASN A 430 15.64 -7.70 12.98
C ASN A 430 16.93 -8.36 13.49
N LEU A 431 17.39 -7.93 14.67
CA LEU A 431 18.40 -8.63 15.44
C LEU A 431 17.81 -10.01 15.79
N LYS A 432 18.16 -11.04 15.01
CA LYS A 432 18.25 -12.38 15.60
C LYS A 432 19.36 -12.27 16.65
N LEU A 433 18.95 -12.14 17.90
CA LEU A 433 19.84 -12.18 19.06
C LEU A 433 20.41 -13.60 19.16
N ASP A 434 21.59 -13.79 18.60
CA ASP A 434 22.58 -14.65 19.23
C ASP A 434 23.10 -13.90 20.46
N THR A 435 23.12 -14.61 21.58
CA THR A 435 23.68 -14.28 22.91
C THR A 435 22.73 -13.81 24.03
N LEU A 436 22.78 -14.63 25.10
CA LEU A 436 22.45 -14.41 26.52
C LEU A 436 21.03 -14.75 27.03
N GLN A 437 20.93 -16.01 27.49
CA GLN A 437 20.55 -16.44 28.84
C GLN A 437 19.39 -15.74 29.56
N ASP A 438 18.31 -16.52 29.71
CA ASP A 438 17.58 -16.79 30.95
C ASP A 438 17.16 -15.58 31.81
N THR A 439 15.96 -15.06 31.55
CA THR A 439 14.77 -15.10 32.43
C THR A 439 13.79 -13.99 31.99
N ASP A 440 12.49 -14.25 32.14
CA ASP A 440 11.36 -13.34 31.83
C ASP A 440 10.87 -13.22 30.37
N GLN A 441 10.68 -14.36 29.68
CA GLN A 441 9.91 -14.46 28.43
C GLN A 441 8.48 -14.99 28.59
N HIS A 442 7.82 -14.72 29.71
CA HIS A 442 6.38 -14.92 29.85
C HIS A 442 5.66 -13.57 29.91
N ARG A 443 5.39 -12.94 28.74
CA ARG A 443 4.08 -12.29 28.44
C ARG A 443 3.87 -11.56 27.11
N LEU A 444 4.84 -11.33 26.21
CA LEU A 444 4.56 -10.52 25.00
C LEU A 444 4.95 -11.07 23.61
N ALA A 445 5.50 -12.28 23.46
CA ALA A 445 5.94 -12.81 22.16
C ALA A 445 5.01 -13.88 21.56
N LYS A 446 3.73 -13.56 21.34
CA LYS A 446 2.76 -14.54 20.81
C LYS A 446 1.99 -14.08 19.56
N HIS A 447 2.67 -13.51 18.57
CA HIS A 447 2.11 -13.32 17.21
C HIS A 447 3.13 -13.50 16.07
N ASN A 448 3.96 -14.55 16.11
CA ASN A 448 4.54 -15.12 14.88
C ASN A 448 3.65 -16.32 14.50
N SER A 449 2.97 -16.28 13.36
CA SER A 449 1.98 -17.30 13.04
C SER A 449 2.66 -18.67 12.86
N PHE A 450 2.00 -19.74 13.29
CA PHE A 450 2.52 -21.10 13.15
C PHE A 450 2.91 -21.43 11.70
N LEU A 451 2.17 -20.88 10.73
CA LEU A 451 2.43 -21.06 9.31
C LEU A 451 3.70 -20.32 8.86
N GLU A 452 3.94 -19.08 9.30
CA GLU A 452 5.20 -18.36 8.99
C GLU A 452 6.41 -19.15 9.44
N LYS A 453 6.38 -19.72 10.66
CA LYS A 453 7.48 -20.57 11.14
C LYS A 453 7.68 -21.78 10.24
N VAL A 454 6.59 -22.42 9.81
CA VAL A 454 6.66 -23.57 8.89
C VAL A 454 7.23 -23.16 7.53
N LEU A 455 6.71 -22.10 6.91
CA LEU A 455 7.17 -21.63 5.60
C LEU A 455 8.63 -21.20 5.67
N GLN A 456 9.03 -20.46 6.71
CA GLN A 456 10.42 -20.01 6.88
C GLN A 456 11.39 -21.19 6.98
N ASN A 457 11.03 -22.26 7.71
CA ASN A 457 11.88 -23.46 7.77
C ASN A 457 11.97 -24.14 6.40
N ILE A 458 10.87 -24.23 5.65
CA ILE A 458 10.90 -24.75 4.27
C ILE A 458 11.81 -23.89 3.38
N TYR A 459 11.70 -22.56 3.47
CA TYR A 459 12.52 -21.61 2.70
C TYR A 459 14.02 -21.75 3.00
N ASN A 460 14.39 -21.89 4.26
CA ASN A 460 15.79 -22.08 4.68
C ASN A 460 16.40 -23.40 4.19
N HIS A 461 15.57 -24.34 3.73
CA HIS A 461 15.96 -25.68 3.29
C HIS A 461 15.50 -26.02 1.86
N LEU A 462 15.30 -24.99 1.01
CA LEU A 462 14.83 -25.15 -0.36
C LEU A 462 15.70 -26.09 -1.19
N SER A 463 17.02 -25.90 -1.15
CA SER A 463 17.98 -26.70 -1.94
C SER A 463 18.32 -28.06 -1.35
N ASN A 464 17.87 -28.36 -0.13
CA ASN A 464 18.22 -29.59 0.58
C ASN A 464 17.25 -30.74 0.25
N ASP A 465 17.66 -31.66 -0.62
CA ASP A 465 16.84 -32.82 -1.01
C ASP A 465 16.49 -33.78 0.14
N CYS A 466 17.26 -33.76 1.23
CA CYS A 466 17.04 -34.56 2.43
C CYS A 466 16.07 -33.90 3.44
N PHE A 467 15.62 -32.68 3.17
CA PHE A 467 14.64 -32.00 4.01
C PHE A 467 13.22 -32.53 3.77
N GLY A 468 12.56 -32.96 4.86
CA GLY A 468 11.23 -33.56 4.83
C GLY A 468 10.48 -33.36 6.14
N VAL A 469 9.31 -34.01 6.27
CA VAL A 469 8.37 -33.81 7.39
C VAL A 469 9.01 -34.02 8.75
N THR A 470 9.88 -35.01 8.91
CA THR A 470 10.56 -35.30 10.18
C THR A 470 11.44 -34.14 10.64
N THR A 471 12.22 -33.57 9.73
CA THR A 471 13.08 -32.40 10.00
C THR A 471 12.24 -31.18 10.33
N LEU A 472 11.19 -30.93 9.54
CA LEU A 472 10.25 -29.85 9.78
C LEU A 472 9.52 -29.97 11.14
N CYS A 473 9.10 -31.17 11.53
CA CYS A 473 8.51 -31.41 12.85
C CYS A 473 9.46 -31.08 14.00
N ARG A 474 10.73 -31.49 13.86
CA ARG A 474 11.78 -31.23 14.85
C ARG A 474 12.04 -29.72 15.00
N GLU A 475 12.15 -29.00 13.89
CA GLU A 475 12.43 -27.55 13.88
C GLU A 475 11.24 -26.71 14.36
N ILE A 476 10.01 -27.16 14.11
CA ILE A 476 8.80 -26.48 14.56
C ILE A 476 8.41 -26.87 15.99
N GLY A 477 8.94 -27.96 16.52
CA GLY A 477 8.66 -28.45 17.87
C GLY A 477 7.25 -29.05 18.01
N VAL A 478 6.74 -29.72 16.98
CA VAL A 478 5.41 -30.36 16.99
C VAL A 478 5.46 -31.78 16.44
N SER A 479 4.53 -32.64 16.90
CA SER A 479 4.40 -33.98 16.32
C SER A 479 3.85 -33.93 14.90
N GLU A 480 4.16 -34.96 14.10
CA GLU A 480 3.71 -35.05 12.70
C GLU A 480 2.18 -34.97 12.57
N ARG A 481 1.44 -35.64 13.46
CA ARG A 481 -0.03 -35.58 13.51
C ARG A 481 -0.54 -34.15 13.78
N GLN A 482 0.13 -33.40 14.64
CA GLN A 482 -0.23 -32.01 14.93
C GLN A 482 0.11 -31.08 13.76
N LEU A 483 1.28 -31.27 13.13
CA LEU A 483 1.69 -30.53 11.94
C LEU A 483 0.69 -30.76 10.81
N GLN A 484 0.34 -32.02 10.53
CA GLN A 484 -0.61 -32.38 9.49
C GLN A 484 -2.00 -31.77 9.74
N ARG A 485 -2.51 -31.86 10.97
CA ARG A 485 -3.81 -31.28 11.34
C ARG A 485 -3.82 -29.76 11.17
N LYS A 486 -2.78 -29.07 11.65
CA LYS A 486 -2.69 -27.60 11.59
C LYS A 486 -2.51 -27.11 10.16
N LEU A 487 -1.63 -27.73 9.38
CA LEU A 487 -1.43 -27.34 7.98
C LEU A 487 -2.66 -27.63 7.13
N LYS A 488 -3.31 -28.78 7.30
CA LYS A 488 -4.55 -29.06 6.57
C LYS A 488 -5.66 -28.04 6.92
N ALA A 489 -5.75 -27.59 8.16
CA ALA A 489 -6.73 -26.58 8.56
C ALA A 489 -6.44 -25.19 7.97
N ILE A 490 -5.16 -24.83 7.79
CA ILE A 490 -4.76 -23.49 7.35
C ILE A 490 -4.58 -23.40 5.83
N THR A 491 -3.93 -24.39 5.22
CA THR A 491 -3.51 -24.35 3.81
C THR A 491 -4.22 -25.39 2.95
N ASN A 492 -5.06 -26.26 3.54
CA ASN A 492 -5.65 -27.43 2.90
C ASN A 492 -4.62 -28.39 2.26
N LYS A 493 -3.33 -28.29 2.64
CA LYS A 493 -2.22 -29.13 2.16
C LYS A 493 -1.64 -29.95 3.30
N SER A 494 -1.21 -31.18 2.99
CA SER A 494 -0.35 -31.97 3.89
C SER A 494 1.06 -31.37 3.96
N PRO A 495 1.88 -31.70 4.98
CA PRO A 495 3.24 -31.18 5.10
C PRO A 495 4.10 -31.43 3.85
N ASN A 496 4.06 -32.64 3.29
CA ASN A 496 4.79 -32.97 2.05
C ASN A 496 4.31 -32.17 0.84
N GLN A 497 3.00 -31.94 0.72
CA GLN A 497 2.44 -31.12 -0.35
C GLN A 497 2.85 -29.66 -0.20
N LEU A 498 2.91 -29.15 1.03
CA LEU A 498 3.34 -27.78 1.29
C LEU A 498 4.82 -27.58 0.96
N ILE A 499 5.70 -28.50 1.40
CA ILE A 499 7.13 -28.48 1.06
C ILE A 499 7.31 -28.48 -0.46
N SER A 500 6.63 -29.40 -1.15
CA SER A 500 6.72 -29.52 -2.61
C SER A 500 6.20 -28.25 -3.30
N SER A 501 5.07 -27.70 -2.86
CA SER A 501 4.47 -26.49 -3.44
C SER A 501 5.38 -25.29 -3.30
N VAL A 502 5.96 -25.05 -2.12
CA VAL A 502 6.91 -23.94 -1.91
C VAL A 502 8.15 -24.09 -2.82
N ARG A 503 8.70 -25.30 -2.95
CA ARG A 503 9.82 -25.57 -3.87
C ARG A 503 9.46 -25.32 -5.34
N LEU A 504 8.26 -25.72 -5.77
CA LEU A 504 7.79 -25.52 -7.14
C LEU A 504 7.54 -24.05 -7.47
N HIS A 505 7.00 -23.27 -6.53
CA HIS A 505 6.83 -21.83 -6.71
C HIS A 505 8.17 -21.13 -6.87
N HIS A 506 9.17 -21.47 -6.05
CA HIS A 506 10.52 -20.93 -6.22
C HIS A 506 11.18 -21.41 -7.53
N ALA A 507 10.97 -22.67 -7.92
CA ALA A 507 11.47 -23.19 -9.19
C ALA A 507 10.87 -22.44 -10.39
N LYS A 508 9.60 -22.03 -10.31
CA LYS A 508 8.94 -21.24 -11.35
C LYS A 508 9.60 -19.87 -11.53
N GLU A 509 10.00 -19.22 -10.44
CA GLU A 509 10.76 -17.96 -10.51
C GLU A 509 12.09 -18.16 -11.23
N LEU A 510 12.83 -19.21 -10.87
CA LEU A 510 14.12 -19.55 -11.50
C LEU A 510 13.99 -19.93 -12.98
N LEU A 511 12.85 -20.51 -13.40
CA LEU A 511 12.60 -20.86 -14.80
C LEU A 511 12.37 -19.63 -15.69
N LEU A 512 11.87 -18.53 -15.12
CA LEU A 512 11.63 -17.28 -15.86
C LEU A 512 12.90 -16.46 -16.12
N ASP A 513 13.96 -16.72 -15.35
CA ASP A 513 15.25 -16.02 -15.45
C ASP A 513 16.12 -16.55 -16.62
N GLN A 514 15.72 -17.66 -17.26
CA GLN A 514 16.37 -18.32 -18.43
C GLN A 514 17.87 -18.68 -18.31
N GLU A 515 18.50 -18.50 -17.14
CA GLU A 515 19.93 -18.80 -16.95
C GLU A 515 20.25 -20.29 -16.68
N ASN A 516 19.25 -21.11 -16.34
CA ASN A 516 19.47 -22.48 -15.87
C ASN A 516 18.54 -23.49 -16.57
N THR A 517 19.03 -24.70 -16.80
CA THR A 517 18.23 -25.79 -17.36
C THR A 517 17.17 -26.29 -16.38
N VAL A 518 16.08 -26.88 -16.89
CA VAL A 518 15.02 -27.51 -16.07
C VAL A 518 15.61 -28.53 -15.07
N ALA A 519 16.66 -29.25 -15.47
CA ALA A 519 17.33 -30.23 -14.61
C ALA A 519 18.09 -29.56 -13.47
N GLU A 520 18.83 -28.48 -13.72
CA GLU A 520 19.56 -27.73 -12.69
C GLU A 520 18.60 -27.07 -11.70
N ILE A 521 17.49 -26.50 -12.18
CA ILE A 521 16.48 -25.88 -11.32
C ILE A 521 15.79 -26.92 -10.43
N ALA A 522 15.53 -28.12 -10.95
CA ALA A 522 15.00 -29.22 -10.13
C ALA A 522 15.93 -29.52 -8.94
N PHE A 523 17.23 -29.65 -9.17
CA PHE A 523 18.18 -29.93 -8.08
C PHE A 523 18.38 -28.73 -7.15
N ARG A 524 18.46 -27.50 -7.68
CA ARG A 524 18.58 -26.26 -6.88
C ARG A 524 17.40 -26.03 -5.95
N THR A 525 16.23 -26.56 -6.29
CA THR A 525 15.01 -26.50 -5.48
C THR A 525 14.75 -27.78 -4.68
N GLY A 526 15.78 -28.62 -4.50
CA GLY A 526 15.75 -29.76 -3.59
C GLY A 526 14.91 -30.94 -4.08
N PHE A 527 14.66 -31.06 -5.39
CA PHE A 527 14.12 -32.29 -5.97
C PHE A 527 15.25 -33.26 -6.31
N SER A 528 15.08 -34.52 -5.92
CA SER A 528 16.05 -35.60 -6.19
C SER A 528 16.01 -36.11 -7.64
N SER A 529 15.02 -35.72 -8.44
CA SER A 529 14.89 -36.12 -9.84
C SER A 529 14.18 -35.07 -10.69
N PRO A 530 14.76 -34.64 -11.83
CA PRO A 530 14.12 -33.75 -12.80
C PRO A 530 12.80 -34.30 -13.38
N SER A 531 12.67 -35.63 -13.50
CA SER A 531 11.43 -36.27 -13.96
C SER A 531 10.31 -36.15 -12.94
N TYR A 532 10.63 -36.33 -11.64
CA TYR A 532 9.67 -36.14 -10.56
C TYR A 532 9.28 -34.67 -10.41
N PHE A 533 10.27 -33.77 -10.48
CA PHE A 533 10.06 -32.32 -10.51
C PHE A 533 9.06 -31.92 -11.61
N SER A 534 9.29 -32.33 -12.86
CA SER A 534 8.45 -31.95 -14.00
C SER A 534 7.01 -32.43 -13.85
N LYS A 535 6.79 -33.63 -13.30
CA LYS A 535 5.45 -34.16 -13.01
C LYS A 535 4.74 -33.36 -11.94
N CYS A 536 5.44 -33.01 -10.86
CA CYS A 536 4.91 -32.19 -9.77
C CYS A 536 4.61 -30.75 -10.23
N PHE A 537 5.49 -30.18 -11.04
CA PHE A 537 5.34 -28.85 -11.62
C PHE A 537 4.11 -28.75 -12.53
N LYS A 538 3.95 -29.71 -13.45
CA LYS A 538 2.76 -29.79 -14.32
C LYS A 538 1.46 -29.95 -13.52
N LYS A 539 1.51 -30.68 -12.40
CA LYS A 539 0.35 -30.86 -11.53
C LYS A 539 -0.03 -29.58 -10.78
N GLU A 540 0.94 -28.79 -10.33
CA GLU A 540 0.69 -27.55 -9.58
C GLU A 540 0.29 -26.40 -10.50
N PHE A 541 0.92 -26.26 -11.66
CA PHE A 541 0.76 -25.08 -12.54
C PHE A 541 0.00 -25.35 -13.84
N SER A 542 -0.42 -26.59 -14.09
CA SER A 542 -1.08 -27.02 -15.34
C SER A 542 -0.26 -26.85 -16.63
N VAL A 543 1.01 -26.48 -16.54
CA VAL A 543 1.98 -26.33 -17.64
C VAL A 543 3.27 -27.07 -17.31
N SER A 544 3.99 -27.62 -18.29
CA SER A 544 5.29 -28.25 -18.01
C SER A 544 6.38 -27.20 -17.84
N PRO A 545 7.47 -27.50 -17.10
CA PRO A 545 8.60 -26.56 -16.98
C PRO A 545 9.19 -26.15 -18.34
N SER A 546 9.26 -27.08 -19.29
CA SER A 546 9.80 -26.82 -20.63
C SER A 546 8.87 -25.93 -21.46
N ASP A 547 7.55 -26.10 -21.33
CA ASP A 547 6.58 -25.23 -22.01
C ASP A 547 6.68 -23.81 -21.48
N LEU A 548 6.91 -23.63 -20.17
CA LEU A 548 7.05 -22.32 -19.54
C LEU A 548 8.31 -21.56 -19.97
N ILE A 549 9.42 -22.25 -20.26
CA ILE A 549 10.63 -21.63 -20.83
C ILE A 549 10.41 -21.24 -22.30
N SER A 550 9.52 -21.96 -23.01
CA SER A 550 9.31 -21.80 -24.46
C SER A 550 8.24 -20.75 -24.82
N SER A 551 7.62 -20.13 -23.82
CA SER A 551 6.59 -19.09 -23.91
C SER A 551 7.12 -17.75 -23.46
#